data_AF-A0A7V2JDW3-F1
#
_entry.id   AF-A0A7V2JDW3-F1
#
_cell.length_a   1.000
_cell.length_b   1.000
_cell.length_c   1.000
_cell.angle_alpha   90.00
_cell.angle_beta   90.00
_cell.angle_gamma   90.00
#
_symmetry.space_group_name_H-M   'P 1'
#
loop_
_entity.id
_entity.type
_entity.pdbx_description
1 polymer ?
#
loop_
_entity_poly.entity_id
_entity_poly.type
_entity_poly.pdbx_seq_one_letter_code
_entity_poly.pdbx_strand_id
1 'polypeptide(L)'
;MKKIILLLSVIALGIILSSCKSEFLPEVYIRDLLDISNGTEELIYTPATIKIEVSSKSSFEEDKEKITAILQKYLGKISNVSFEESGFDNFYVAQIEVPIRSFSSNGLSENLFAFEVMKDENQNIVFAILFNNDLFEQMKKETYNTFYSTIEISDIT
;
A
#
# COMPACT_ATOMS: atom_id res chain seq x y z
N MET A 1 23.43 -36.09 -17.39
CA MET A 1 22.53 -35.14 -18.08
C MET A 1 21.12 -35.11 -17.47
N LYS A 2 20.35 -36.21 -17.42
CA LYS A 2 19.00 -36.24 -16.80
C LYS A 2 18.95 -35.74 -15.35
N LYS A 3 19.95 -36.06 -14.51
CA LYS A 3 20.03 -35.59 -13.12
C LYS A 3 20.29 -34.07 -12.98
N ILE A 4 21.02 -33.47 -13.93
CA ILE A 4 21.31 -32.03 -13.96
C ILE A 4 20.09 -31.24 -14.44
N ILE A 5 19.37 -31.77 -15.44
CA ILE A 5 18.11 -31.20 -15.93
C ILE A 5 17.04 -31.24 -14.83
N LEU A 6 16.97 -32.32 -14.05
CA LEU A 6 16.06 -32.44 -12.92
C LEU A 6 16.40 -31.47 -11.78
N LEU A 7 17.70 -31.25 -11.51
CA LEU A 7 18.15 -30.27 -10.52
C LEU A 7 17.83 -28.83 -10.93
N LEU A 8 18.08 -28.48 -12.20
CA LEU A 8 17.73 -27.17 -12.78
C LEU A 8 16.22 -26.93 -12.79
N SER A 9 15.41 -27.97 -13.04
CA SER A 9 13.95 -27.89 -12.98
C SER A 9 13.44 -27.64 -11.55
N VAL A 10 14.07 -28.22 -10.53
CA VAL A 10 13.69 -28.01 -9.12
C VAL A 10 14.09 -26.61 -8.64
N ILE A 11 15.28 -26.13 -9.03
CA ILE A 11 15.73 -24.76 -8.73
C ILE A 11 14.85 -23.74 -9.44
N ALA A 12 14.49 -23.98 -10.71
CA ALA A 12 13.58 -23.11 -11.45
C ALA A 12 12.18 -23.07 -10.84
N LEU A 13 11.68 -24.18 -10.27
CA LEU A 13 10.38 -24.23 -9.59
C LEU A 13 10.39 -23.47 -8.25
N GLY A 14 11.54 -23.42 -7.56
CA GLY A 14 11.68 -22.72 -6.28
C GLY A 14 11.70 -21.19 -6.38
N ILE A 15 12.07 -20.64 -7.54
CA ILE A 15 12.18 -19.19 -7.76
C ILE A 15 10.80 -18.54 -8.03
N ILE A 16 9.78 -19.33 -8.40
CA ILE A 16 8.46 -18.82 -8.81
C ILE A 16 7.50 -18.61 -7.63
N LEU A 17 7.92 -18.89 -6.40
CA LEU A 17 7.05 -18.89 -5.21
C LEU A 17 7.26 -17.70 -4.27
N SER A 18 8.16 -16.76 -4.59
CA SER A 18 8.31 -15.53 -3.80
C SER A 18 7.34 -14.46 -4.31
N SER A 19 6.07 -14.54 -3.90
CA SER A 19 5.17 -13.39 -3.94
C SER A 19 5.56 -12.48 -2.78
N CYS A 20 5.87 -11.22 -3.06
CA CYS A 20 6.05 -10.22 -2.01
C CYS A 20 4.68 -9.95 -1.39
N LYS A 21 4.53 -10.23 -0.10
CA LYS A 21 3.31 -9.92 0.62
C LYS A 21 3.33 -8.46 1.06
N SER A 22 2.30 -7.69 0.69
CA SER A 22 2.05 -6.37 1.28
C SER A 22 0.65 -6.32 1.89
N GLU A 23 0.50 -5.53 2.95
CA GLU A 23 -0.78 -5.34 3.64
C GLU A 23 -1.04 -3.84 3.80
N PHE A 24 -2.27 -3.42 3.51
CA PHE A 24 -2.75 -2.05 3.74
C PHE A 24 -3.98 -2.10 4.66
N LEU A 25 -3.81 -1.57 5.88
CA LEU A 25 -4.78 -1.69 6.97
C LEU A 25 -5.24 -0.29 7.42
N PRO A 26 -6.28 0.29 6.76
CA PRO A 26 -6.84 1.59 7.12
C PRO A 26 -7.84 1.50 8.29
N GLU A 27 -7.82 2.48 9.20
CA GLU A 27 -8.73 2.55 10.35
C GLU A 27 -9.88 3.53 10.12
N VAL A 28 -10.86 3.14 9.29
CA VAL A 28 -11.98 4.02 8.93
C VAL A 28 -13.07 4.03 10.01
N TYR A 29 -13.32 5.18 10.62
CA TYR A 29 -14.38 5.35 11.61
C TYR A 29 -15.69 5.81 10.96
N ILE A 30 -16.81 5.17 11.33
CA ILE A 30 -18.16 5.55 10.84
C ILE A 30 -18.48 7.02 11.12
N ARG A 31 -18.00 7.54 12.25
CA ARG A 31 -18.19 8.95 12.62
C ARG A 31 -17.57 9.89 11.58
N ASP A 32 -16.35 9.62 11.15
CA ASP A 32 -15.65 10.43 10.14
C ASP A 32 -16.43 10.42 8.82
N LEU A 33 -16.98 9.26 8.43
CA LEU A 33 -17.83 9.14 7.25
C LEU A 33 -19.10 10.02 7.38
N LEU A 34 -19.74 10.02 8.55
CA LEU A 34 -20.91 10.84 8.82
C LEU A 34 -20.59 12.34 8.80
N ASP A 35 -19.46 12.74 9.39
CA ASP A 35 -19.05 14.14 9.47
C ASP A 35 -18.74 14.71 8.07
N ILE A 36 -18.06 13.94 7.21
CA ILE A 36 -17.86 14.29 5.80
C ILE A 36 -19.20 14.31 5.03
N SER A 37 -20.02 13.27 5.19
CA SER A 37 -21.29 13.12 4.47
C SER A 37 -22.31 14.22 4.81
N ASN A 38 -22.27 14.74 6.03
CA ASN A 38 -23.11 15.83 6.48
C ASN A 38 -22.52 17.22 6.16
N GLY A 39 -21.30 17.29 5.63
CA GLY A 39 -20.60 18.54 5.35
C GLY A 39 -20.14 19.29 6.60
N THR A 40 -20.03 18.58 7.73
CA THR A 40 -19.41 19.13 8.95
C THR A 40 -17.91 19.31 8.76
N GLU A 41 -17.30 18.38 8.03
CA GLU A 41 -15.89 18.40 7.65
C GLU A 41 -15.77 18.19 6.13
N GLU A 42 -14.76 18.79 5.51
CA GLU A 42 -14.49 18.59 4.07
C GLU A 42 -13.42 17.51 3.82
N LEU A 43 -12.51 17.32 4.77
CA LEU A 43 -11.36 16.42 4.70
C LEU A 43 -10.96 15.95 6.10
N ILE A 44 -10.88 14.63 6.27
CA ILE A 44 -10.36 13.98 7.48
C ILE A 44 -9.22 13.06 7.06
N TYR A 45 -8.17 12.95 7.86
CA TYR A 45 -7.11 11.97 7.64
C TYR A 45 -7.28 10.80 8.61
N THR A 46 -7.42 9.59 8.08
CA THR A 46 -7.45 8.37 8.89
C THR A 46 -6.07 7.70 8.90
N PRO A 47 -5.61 7.18 10.05
CA PRO A 47 -4.39 6.39 10.08
C PRO A 47 -4.57 5.08 9.31
N ALA A 48 -3.52 4.67 8.61
CA ALA A 48 -3.42 3.34 8.03
C ALA A 48 -2.04 2.75 8.30
N THR A 49 -1.99 1.43 8.51
CA THR A 49 -0.72 0.71 8.61
C THR A 49 -0.41 0.05 7.28
N ILE A 50 0.80 0.25 6.79
CA ILE A 50 1.36 -0.48 5.65
C ILE A 50 2.38 -1.48 6.18
N LYS A 51 2.28 -2.71 5.68
CA LYS A 51 3.31 -3.74 5.85
C LYS A 51 3.83 -4.15 4.48
N ILE A 52 5.13 -4.20 4.32
CA ILE A 52 5.80 -4.65 3.08
C ILE A 52 6.79 -5.72 3.48
N GLU A 53 6.69 -6.88 2.86
CA GLU A 53 7.62 -7.97 3.11
C GLU A 53 9.05 -7.57 2.75
N VAL A 54 9.98 -7.92 3.63
CA VAL A 54 11.42 -7.76 3.45
C VAL A 54 12.10 -9.09 3.73
N SER A 55 13.22 -9.36 3.05
CA SER A 55 13.83 -10.70 3.13
C SER A 55 14.43 -11.02 4.50
N SER A 56 14.83 -9.99 5.27
CA SER A 56 15.39 -10.15 6.61
C SER A 56 15.48 -8.81 7.35
N LYS A 57 15.78 -8.86 8.65
CA LYS A 57 16.15 -7.68 9.44
C LYS A 57 17.32 -6.90 8.84
N SER A 58 18.31 -7.59 8.25
CA SER A 58 19.46 -6.90 7.63
C SER A 58 19.02 -6.10 6.39
N SER A 59 18.14 -6.66 5.57
CA SER A 59 17.58 -5.96 4.40
C SER A 59 16.72 -4.78 4.84
N PHE A 60 15.95 -4.90 5.93
CA PHE A 60 15.25 -3.77 6.53
C PHE A 60 16.22 -2.63 6.88
N GLU A 61 17.28 -2.89 7.64
CA GLU A 61 18.20 -1.81 8.06
C GLU A 61 18.91 -1.15 6.86
N GLU A 62 19.21 -1.91 5.80
CA GLU A 62 19.86 -1.38 4.59
C GLU A 62 18.91 -0.55 3.72
N ASP A 63 17.66 -0.98 3.57
CA ASP A 63 16.72 -0.42 2.61
C ASP A 63 15.65 0.47 3.22
N LYS A 64 15.53 0.52 4.56
CA LYS A 64 14.52 1.30 5.30
C LYS A 64 14.39 2.72 4.78
N GLU A 65 15.49 3.44 4.62
CA GLU A 65 15.45 4.84 4.18
C GLU A 65 14.94 4.97 2.74
N LYS A 66 15.35 4.06 1.84
CA LYS A 66 14.91 4.05 0.43
C LYS A 66 13.43 3.70 0.33
N ILE A 67 12.98 2.67 1.06
CA ILE A 67 11.56 2.28 1.12
C ILE A 67 10.74 3.45 1.66
N THR A 68 11.17 4.05 2.78
CA THR A 68 10.48 5.20 3.38
C THR A 68 10.39 6.37 2.42
N ALA A 69 11.47 6.69 1.69
CA ALA A 69 11.47 7.80 0.73
C ALA A 69 10.50 7.58 -0.43
N ILE A 70 10.44 6.36 -0.98
CA ILE A 70 9.48 6.00 -2.04
C ILE A 70 8.07 6.11 -1.49
N LEU A 71 7.76 5.47 -0.36
CA LEU A 71 6.42 5.53 0.22
C LEU A 71 6.01 6.97 0.52
N GLN A 72 6.92 7.78 1.08
CA GLN A 72 6.61 9.16 1.43
C GLN A 72 6.24 10.03 0.22
N LYS A 73 6.83 9.73 -0.94
CA LYS A 73 6.56 10.44 -2.19
C LYS A 73 5.16 10.15 -2.74
N TYR A 74 4.64 8.93 -2.57
CA TYR A 74 3.39 8.47 -3.19
C TYR A 74 2.20 8.37 -2.23
N LEU A 75 2.46 8.18 -0.94
CA LEU A 75 1.47 7.97 0.11
C LEU A 75 1.42 9.12 1.13
N GLY A 76 2.28 10.13 0.98
CA GLY A 76 2.33 11.27 1.89
C GLY A 76 3.13 10.97 3.14
N LYS A 77 2.71 11.50 4.30
CA LYS A 77 3.50 11.43 5.53
C LYS A 77 3.64 9.99 6.03
N ILE A 78 4.88 9.56 6.27
CA ILE A 78 5.21 8.27 6.86
C ILE A 78 5.67 8.49 8.30
N SER A 79 5.22 7.62 9.21
CA SER A 79 5.60 7.66 10.62
C SER A 79 5.71 6.25 11.21
N ASN A 80 6.27 6.15 12.41
CA ASN A 80 6.34 4.90 13.19
C ASN A 80 6.93 3.72 12.42
N VAL A 81 8.01 3.96 11.67
CA VAL A 81 8.68 2.92 10.87
C VAL A 81 9.37 1.90 11.77
N SER A 82 8.98 0.64 11.65
CA SER A 82 9.47 -0.48 12.46
C SER A 82 9.70 -1.74 11.62
N PHE A 83 10.34 -2.72 12.25
CA PHE A 83 10.52 -4.07 11.73
C PHE A 83 9.66 -5.03 12.56
N GLU A 84 8.87 -5.87 11.89
CA GLU A 84 8.05 -6.89 12.52
C GLU A 84 8.33 -8.28 11.93
N GLU A 85 8.44 -9.28 12.80
CA GLU A 85 8.50 -10.69 12.42
C GLU A 85 7.12 -11.31 12.67
N SER A 86 6.55 -11.97 11.66
CA SER A 86 5.29 -12.69 11.79
C SER A 86 5.39 -14.05 11.14
N GLY A 87 5.62 -15.07 11.96
CA GLY A 87 5.85 -16.43 11.48
C GLY A 87 7.23 -16.56 10.81
N PHE A 88 7.25 -16.89 9.52
CA PHE A 88 8.48 -16.95 8.71
C PHE A 88 8.71 -15.69 7.87
N ASP A 89 7.77 -14.74 7.93
CA ASP A 89 7.79 -13.53 7.13
C ASP A 89 8.35 -12.37 7.96
N ASN A 90 9.08 -11.47 7.31
CA ASN A 90 9.58 -10.26 7.93
C ASN A 90 9.00 -9.04 7.21
N PHE A 91 8.65 -8.00 7.96
CA PHE A 91 7.96 -6.84 7.43
C PHE A 91 8.67 -5.54 7.78
N TYR A 92 8.79 -4.67 6.79
CA TYR A 92 8.82 -3.23 6.99
C TYR A 92 7.41 -2.78 7.34
N VAL A 93 7.23 -2.11 8.48
CA VAL A 93 5.93 -1.61 8.93
C VAL A 93 6.00 -0.10 9.11
N ALA A 94 5.00 0.61 8.62
CA ALA A 94 4.90 2.05 8.78
C ALA A 94 3.44 2.52 8.87
N GLN A 95 3.24 3.67 9.49
CA GLN A 95 1.95 4.35 9.55
C GLN A 95 1.89 5.51 8.56
N ILE A 96 0.77 5.61 7.88
CA ILE A 96 0.45 6.68 6.93
C ILE A 96 -0.90 7.31 7.27
N GLU A 97 -1.18 8.46 6.67
CA GLU A 97 -2.44 9.19 6.79
C GLU A 97 -3.16 9.17 5.45
N VAL A 98 -4.35 8.57 5.41
CA VAL A 98 -5.15 8.41 4.19
C VAL A 98 -6.32 9.41 4.23
N PRO A 99 -6.51 10.23 3.19
CA PRO A 99 -7.58 11.21 3.20
C PRO A 99 -8.95 10.56 2.98
N ILE A 100 -9.92 10.97 3.79
CA ILE A 100 -11.36 10.78 3.62
C ILE A 100 -11.95 12.14 3.26
N ARG A 101 -12.60 12.23 2.10
CA ARG A 101 -13.15 13.50 1.58
C ARG A 101 -14.53 13.33 0.96
N SER A 102 -15.23 14.43 0.77
CA SER A 102 -16.46 14.41 -0.01
C SER A 102 -16.16 14.12 -1.48
N PHE A 103 -17.07 13.41 -2.17
CA PHE A 103 -16.94 13.14 -3.59
C PHE A 103 -16.82 14.46 -4.37
N SER A 104 -15.76 14.59 -5.17
CA SER A 104 -15.50 15.76 -6.00
C SER A 104 -15.40 15.37 -7.47
N SER A 105 -16.15 16.07 -8.32
CA SER A 105 -16.13 15.88 -9.78
C SER A 105 -14.78 16.21 -10.42
N ASN A 106 -13.85 16.82 -9.68
CA ASN A 106 -12.60 17.33 -10.24
C ASN A 106 -11.50 16.29 -10.42
N GLY A 107 -11.74 15.03 -10.03
CA GLY A 107 -11.00 13.88 -10.53
C GLY A 107 -9.53 13.79 -10.11
N LEU A 108 -9.11 12.56 -9.80
CA LEU A 108 -7.77 12.14 -9.39
C LEU A 108 -7.33 12.64 -8.00
N SER A 109 -7.03 11.66 -7.15
CA SER A 109 -6.35 11.87 -5.88
C SER A 109 -4.88 12.17 -6.15
N GLU A 110 -4.32 13.22 -5.54
CA GLU A 110 -2.87 13.45 -5.48
C GLU A 110 -2.15 12.35 -4.68
N ASN A 111 -2.90 11.56 -3.93
CA ASN A 111 -2.42 10.42 -3.14
C ASN A 111 -2.72 9.11 -3.86
N LEU A 112 -1.87 8.10 -3.65
CA LEU A 112 -2.08 6.76 -4.18
C LEU A 112 -3.42 6.14 -3.77
N PHE A 113 -3.83 6.37 -2.51
CA PHE A 113 -5.12 5.96 -1.95
C PHE A 113 -5.90 7.16 -1.40
N ALA A 114 -7.20 7.15 -1.57
CA ALA A 114 -8.12 8.05 -0.87
C ALA A 114 -9.47 7.35 -0.64
N PHE A 115 -10.20 7.82 0.36
CA PHE A 115 -11.58 7.45 0.59
C PHE A 115 -12.50 8.60 0.21
N GLU A 116 -13.58 8.29 -0.50
CA GLU A 116 -14.61 9.27 -0.82
C GLU A 116 -15.95 8.86 -0.23
N VAL A 117 -16.66 9.88 0.26
CA VAL A 117 -17.98 9.73 0.86
C VAL A 117 -18.96 10.63 0.11
N MET A 118 -20.11 10.09 -0.23
CA MET A 118 -21.22 10.85 -0.80
C MET A 118 -22.56 10.34 -0.30
N LYS A 119 -23.61 11.13 -0.51
CA LYS A 119 -24.99 10.67 -0.36
C LYS A 119 -25.56 10.37 -1.75
N ASP A 120 -26.20 9.22 -1.90
CA ASP A 120 -26.99 8.94 -3.09
C ASP A 120 -28.33 9.71 -3.08
N GLU A 121 -29.12 9.57 -4.14
CA GLU A 121 -30.43 10.23 -4.27
C GLU A 121 -31.41 9.88 -3.14
N ASN A 122 -31.24 8.70 -2.51
CA ASN A 122 -32.07 8.20 -1.41
C ASN A 122 -31.50 8.56 -0.03
N GLN A 123 -30.48 9.42 0.05
CA GLN A 123 -29.78 9.79 1.28
C GLN A 123 -28.99 8.65 1.93
N ASN A 124 -28.70 7.56 1.22
CA ASN A 124 -27.79 6.54 1.71
C ASN A 124 -26.34 7.02 1.61
N ILE A 125 -25.52 6.66 2.59
CA ILE A 125 -24.08 6.95 2.57
C ILE A 125 -23.40 5.95 1.65
N VAL A 126 -22.75 6.46 0.61
CA VAL A 126 -21.90 5.68 -0.29
C VAL A 126 -20.45 5.96 0.09
N PHE A 127 -19.72 4.88 0.36
CA PHE A 127 -18.29 4.89 0.65
C PHE A 127 -17.54 4.26 -0.51
N ALA A 128 -16.58 4.99 -1.06
CA ALA A 128 -15.76 4.56 -2.18
C ALA A 128 -14.27 4.62 -1.82
N ILE A 129 -13.51 3.68 -2.39
CA ILE A 129 -12.04 3.69 -2.33
C ILE A 129 -11.56 4.15 -3.69
N LEU A 130 -10.72 5.19 -3.70
CA LEU A 130 -10.04 5.67 -4.89
C LEU A 130 -8.61 5.20 -4.87
N PHE A 131 -8.20 4.64 -6.00
CA PHE A 131 -6.84 4.19 -6.25
C PHE A 131 -6.31 4.87 -7.51
N ASN A 132 -5.17 5.54 -7.38
CA ASN A 132 -4.55 6.24 -8.49
C ASN A 132 -3.56 5.31 -9.23
N ASN A 133 -4.05 4.67 -10.31
CA ASN A 133 -3.24 3.77 -11.14
C ASN A 133 -1.99 4.43 -11.73
N ASP A 134 -2.06 5.71 -12.09
CA ASP A 134 -0.90 6.42 -12.69
C ASP A 134 0.20 6.67 -11.66
N LEU A 135 -0.19 7.02 -10.43
CA LEU A 135 0.77 7.11 -9.31
C LEU A 135 1.32 5.73 -8.94
N PHE A 136 0.48 4.70 -8.99
CA PHE A 136 0.93 3.33 -8.74
C PHE A 136 1.99 2.88 -9.76
N GLU A 137 1.76 3.08 -11.05
CA GLU A 137 2.74 2.71 -12.09
C GLU A 137 4.04 3.52 -11.97
N GLN A 138 3.97 4.77 -11.54
CA GLN A 138 5.16 5.57 -11.23
C GLN A 138 5.92 5.00 -10.03
N MET A 139 5.22 4.68 -8.94
CA MET A 139 5.80 4.06 -7.75
C MET A 139 6.47 2.73 -8.09
N LYS A 140 5.77 1.87 -8.83
CA LYS A 140 6.28 0.59 -9.33
C LYS A 140 7.55 0.74 -10.15
N LYS A 141 7.59 1.72 -11.07
CA LYS A 141 8.80 2.00 -11.87
C LYS A 141 9.96 2.46 -10.99
N GLU A 142 9.70 3.30 -9.99
CA GLU A 142 10.73 3.77 -9.05
C GLU A 142 11.25 2.63 -8.19
N THR A 143 10.37 1.83 -7.58
CA THR A 143 10.72 0.62 -6.84
C THR A 143 11.58 -0.32 -7.69
N TYR A 144 11.21 -0.57 -8.95
CA TYR A 144 11.99 -1.42 -9.84
C TYR A 144 13.39 -0.85 -10.10
N ASN A 145 13.53 0.46 -10.30
CA ASN A 145 14.84 1.07 -10.52
C ASN A 145 15.72 1.04 -9.26
N THR A 146 15.12 1.05 -8.07
CA THR A 146 15.83 1.05 -6.79
C THR A 146 16.21 -0.36 -6.33
N PHE A 147 15.30 -1.32 -6.48
CA PHE A 147 15.43 -2.67 -5.89
C PHE A 147 15.48 -3.80 -6.91
N TYR A 148 15.26 -3.51 -8.21
CA TYR A 148 15.08 -4.53 -9.26
C TYR A 148 13.96 -5.53 -8.95
N SER A 149 12.98 -5.09 -8.15
CA SER A 149 11.80 -5.87 -7.77
C SER A 149 10.55 -5.24 -8.35
N THR A 150 9.57 -6.07 -8.72
CA THR A 150 8.27 -5.63 -9.25
C THR A 150 7.23 -5.75 -8.14
N ILE A 151 6.37 -4.74 -8.02
CA ILE A 151 5.18 -4.78 -7.17
C ILE A 151 3.97 -4.86 -8.11
N GLU A 152 3.05 -5.76 -7.82
CA GLU A 152 1.76 -5.88 -8.49
C GLU A 152 0.63 -5.36 -7.59
N ILE A 153 -0.49 -4.96 -8.19
CA ILE A 153 -1.67 -4.51 -7.41
C ILE A 153 -2.17 -5.65 -6.50
N SER A 154 -2.08 -6.89 -6.97
CA SER A 154 -2.43 -8.09 -6.20
C SER A 154 -1.59 -8.27 -4.94
N ASP A 155 -0.43 -7.62 -4.85
CA ASP A 155 0.40 -7.69 -3.65
C ASP A 155 -0.15 -6.79 -2.53
N ILE A 156 -1.11 -5.90 -2.83
CA ILE A 156 -1.68 -4.92 -1.88
C ILE A 156 -3.11 -5.30 -1.44
N THR A 157 -3.74 -6.29 -2.10
CA THR A 157 -5.12 -6.77 -1.86
C THR A 157 -5.15 -8.17 -1.27
#